data_AF-A0A7S4G6V8-F1
#
_entry.id   AF-A0A7S4G6V8-F1
#
_cell.length_a   1.000
_cell.length_b   1.000
_cell.length_c   1.000
_cell.angle_alpha   90.00
_cell.angle_beta   90.00
_cell.angle_gamma   90.00
#
_symmetry.space_group_name_H-M   'P 1'
#
loop_
_entity.id
_entity.type
_entity.pdbx_description
1 polymer ?
#
loop_
_entity_poly.entity_id
_entity_poly.type
_entity_poly.pdbx_seq_one_letter_code
_entity_poly.pdbx_strand_id
1 'polypeptide(L)'
;SAGPGRSESRGMRFGTSKSTVPPQCEVCGGRFWLAGPIYGAPIHCRPYVRYMLAHLTEHQAEFKAFDRIRGLLMLAADELPATPLYYHLPTLSANVKTQTPPIVKIRSALRALGYAVSQSHCDPDALKTTADNVAMYDIMKCWQKEQEKDGAVFGTSPLAKNILSKAPTLQADFTYRPECDYSTRATGIAKFPHNEPYWGPMARAKPVPEASEAEGKEGQPKAKKAKGEGQKQEEEGGAL
;
A
#
# COMPACT_ATOMS: atom_id res chain seq x y z
N SER A 1 -53.14 -38.91 24.94
CA SER A 1 -52.82 -38.11 23.74
C SER A 1 -51.30 -37.99 23.63
N ALA A 2 -50.68 -38.91 22.89
CA ALA A 2 -49.25 -38.86 22.59
C ALA A 2 -49.03 -37.90 21.41
N GLY A 3 -48.26 -36.83 21.62
CA GLY A 3 -47.87 -35.92 20.55
C GLY A 3 -46.89 -36.59 19.58
N PRO A 4 -46.86 -36.21 18.30
CA PRO A 4 -46.03 -36.87 17.30
C PRO A 4 -44.54 -36.60 17.57
N GLY A 5 -43.76 -37.68 17.67
CA GLY A 5 -42.32 -37.65 17.79
C GLY A 5 -41.67 -36.98 16.58
N ARG A 6 -40.93 -35.91 16.82
CA ARG A 6 -40.10 -35.24 15.81
C ARG A 6 -39.00 -36.23 15.39
N SER A 7 -38.99 -36.64 14.13
CA SER A 7 -37.92 -37.46 13.56
C SER A 7 -36.58 -36.75 13.75
N GLU A 8 -35.66 -37.40 14.47
CA GLU A 8 -34.30 -36.90 14.70
C GLU A 8 -33.48 -37.13 13.43
N SER A 9 -33.68 -36.30 12.42
CA SER A 9 -32.72 -36.16 11.34
C SER A 9 -31.47 -35.52 11.95
N ARG A 10 -30.47 -36.35 12.24
CA ARG A 10 -29.11 -35.93 12.59
C ARG A 10 -28.55 -35.15 11.39
N GLY A 11 -28.92 -33.88 11.29
CA GLY A 11 -28.32 -32.95 10.35
C GLY A 11 -26.82 -32.97 10.59
N MET A 12 -26.05 -33.32 9.56
CA MET A 12 -24.60 -33.24 9.58
C MET A 12 -24.22 -31.81 9.94
N ARG A 13 -23.88 -31.56 11.21
CA ARG A 13 -23.38 -30.25 11.63
C ARG A 13 -21.97 -30.16 11.12
N PHE A 14 -21.75 -29.33 10.11
CA PHE A 14 -20.40 -28.94 9.71
C PHE A 14 -19.74 -28.30 10.93
N GLY A 15 -18.80 -29.01 11.55
CA GLY A 15 -17.99 -28.46 12.63
C GLY A 15 -17.23 -27.25 12.12
N THR A 16 -16.98 -26.27 12.98
CA THR A 16 -16.10 -25.16 12.64
C THR A 16 -14.75 -25.72 12.20
N SER A 17 -14.23 -25.25 11.06
CA SER A 17 -12.94 -25.67 10.54
C SER A 17 -11.88 -25.46 11.62
N LYS A 18 -11.19 -26.54 12.03
CA LYS A 18 -10.07 -26.44 12.96
C LYS A 18 -8.97 -25.62 12.28
N SER A 19 -8.65 -24.46 12.85
CA SER A 19 -7.54 -23.64 12.38
C SER A 19 -6.23 -24.40 12.58
N THR A 20 -5.44 -24.53 11.53
CA THR A 20 -4.05 -25.04 11.58
C THR A 20 -3.05 -23.98 12.01
N VAL A 21 -3.49 -22.72 12.10
CA VAL A 21 -2.68 -21.56 12.48
C VAL A 21 -2.60 -21.48 14.01
N PRO A 22 -1.42 -21.18 14.61
CA PRO A 22 -1.31 -20.94 16.05
C PRO A 22 -2.26 -19.81 16.51
N PRO A 23 -2.66 -19.77 17.78
CA PRO A 23 -3.62 -18.78 18.28
C PRO A 23 -3.05 -17.35 18.34
N GLN A 24 -1.72 -17.20 18.33
CA GLN A 24 -1.01 -15.93 18.48
C GLN A 24 0.02 -15.75 17.37
N CYS A 25 0.22 -14.49 16.96
CA CYS A 25 1.21 -14.07 16.00
C CYS A 25 2.62 -14.14 16.60
N GLU A 26 3.53 -14.79 15.90
CA GLU A 26 4.93 -14.89 16.30
C GLU A 26 5.69 -13.56 16.24
N VAL A 27 5.24 -12.60 15.44
CA VAL A 27 5.91 -11.29 15.32
C VAL A 27 5.48 -10.37 16.46
N CYS A 28 4.18 -10.13 16.64
CA CYS A 28 3.67 -9.12 17.58
C CYS A 28 2.99 -9.67 18.84
N GLY A 29 2.75 -10.98 18.93
CA GLY A 29 2.03 -11.63 20.03
C GLY A 29 0.51 -11.43 20.02
N GLY A 30 -0.04 -10.74 19.02
CA GLY A 30 -1.49 -10.52 18.88
C GLY A 30 -2.25 -11.80 18.53
N ARG A 31 -3.55 -11.84 18.84
CA ARG A 31 -4.44 -12.95 18.45
C ARG A 31 -4.77 -12.88 16.95
N PHE A 32 -4.73 -14.00 16.25
CA PHE A 32 -5.18 -14.06 14.86
C PHE A 32 -6.70 -13.99 14.76
N TRP A 33 -7.18 -13.23 13.77
CA TRP A 33 -8.57 -13.20 13.33
C TRP A 33 -8.69 -14.06 12.08
N LEU A 34 -9.60 -15.02 12.11
CA LEU A 34 -9.88 -15.87 10.96
C LEU A 34 -10.96 -15.20 10.10
N ALA A 35 -10.61 -14.90 8.85
CA ALA A 35 -11.54 -14.38 7.85
C ALA A 35 -11.49 -15.30 6.62
N GLY A 36 -12.64 -15.85 6.21
CA GLY A 36 -12.71 -16.72 5.04
C GLY A 36 -13.92 -17.66 5.05
N PRO A 37 -14.08 -18.48 4.00
CA PRO A 37 -13.08 -18.81 2.97
C PRO A 37 -12.85 -17.69 1.94
N ILE A 38 -11.65 -17.63 1.37
CA ILE A 38 -11.30 -16.76 0.24
C ILE A 38 -10.68 -17.57 -0.91
N TYR A 39 -10.75 -17.06 -2.13
CA TYR A 39 -10.03 -17.62 -3.27
C TYR A 39 -8.52 -17.41 -3.09
N GLY A 40 -7.76 -18.49 -2.94
CA GLY A 40 -6.32 -18.46 -2.69
C GLY A 40 -5.43 -18.83 -3.89
N ALA A 41 -6.02 -19.16 -5.03
CA ALA A 41 -5.30 -19.51 -6.25
C ALA A 41 -4.90 -18.24 -7.04
N PRO A 42 -4.04 -18.37 -8.08
CA PRO A 42 -3.65 -17.22 -8.90
C PRO A 42 -4.84 -16.45 -9.46
N ILE A 43 -4.83 -15.13 -9.28
CA ILE A 43 -5.91 -14.23 -9.74
C ILE A 43 -5.76 -13.85 -11.22
N HIS A 44 -4.54 -13.90 -11.76
CA HIS A 44 -4.24 -13.53 -13.15
C HIS A 44 -3.82 -14.75 -13.97
N CYS A 45 -4.44 -14.93 -15.13
CA CYS A 45 -3.95 -15.84 -16.16
C CYS A 45 -2.89 -15.11 -17.01
N ARG A 46 -1.60 -15.25 -16.65
CA ARG A 46 -0.50 -14.54 -17.34
C ARG A 46 -0.49 -14.68 -18.86
N PRO A 47 -0.72 -15.86 -19.47
CA PRO A 47 -0.80 -15.99 -20.93
C PRO A 47 -1.91 -15.12 -21.53
N TYR A 48 -3.07 -15.08 -20.88
CA TYR A 48 -4.21 -14.30 -21.34
C TYR A 48 -3.97 -12.79 -21.18
N VAL A 49 -3.38 -12.35 -20.06
CA VAL A 49 -3.01 -10.93 -19.86
C VAL A 49 -2.01 -10.46 -20.92
N ARG A 50 -1.03 -11.30 -21.28
CA ARG A 50 -0.07 -10.99 -22.36
C ARG A 50 -0.73 -10.94 -23.73
N TYR A 51 -1.67 -11.83 -24.01
CA TYR A 51 -2.49 -11.78 -25.23
C TYR A 51 -3.28 -10.46 -25.31
N MET A 52 -3.93 -10.05 -24.21
CA MET A 52 -4.65 -8.78 -24.13
C MET A 52 -3.72 -7.57 -24.35
N LEU A 53 -2.52 -7.60 -23.79
CA LEU A 53 -1.52 -6.54 -24.01
C LEU A 53 -1.12 -6.41 -25.49
N ALA A 54 -0.90 -7.55 -26.17
CA ALA A 54 -0.56 -7.56 -27.59
C ALA A 54 -1.72 -7.00 -28.44
N HIS A 55 -2.94 -7.49 -28.20
CA HIS A 55 -4.14 -7.01 -28.89
C HIS A 55 -4.39 -5.51 -28.66
N LEU A 56 -4.25 -5.04 -27.41
CA LEU A 56 -4.39 -3.62 -27.09
C LEU A 56 -3.40 -2.75 -27.88
N THR A 57 -2.15 -3.21 -28.00
CA THR A 57 -1.08 -2.49 -28.71
C THR A 57 -1.34 -2.40 -30.22
N GLU A 58 -1.89 -3.46 -30.82
CA GLU A 58 -2.26 -3.50 -32.24
C GLU A 58 -3.44 -2.57 -32.56
N HIS A 59 -4.42 -2.50 -31.67
CA HIS A 59 -5.66 -1.74 -31.84
C HIS A 59 -5.67 -0.39 -31.11
N GLN A 60 -4.50 0.24 -30.89
CA GLN A 60 -4.36 1.43 -30.03
C GLN A 60 -5.34 2.57 -30.36
N ALA A 61 -5.66 2.79 -31.64
CA ALA A 61 -6.52 3.90 -32.10
C ALA A 61 -8.00 3.72 -31.70
N GLU A 62 -8.42 2.50 -31.37
CA GLU A 62 -9.79 2.18 -30.98
C GLU A 62 -10.06 2.51 -29.50
N PHE A 63 -8.99 2.58 -28.69
CA PHE A 63 -9.09 2.75 -27.24
C PHE A 63 -8.75 4.17 -26.80
N LYS A 64 -9.77 4.96 -26.46
CA LYS A 64 -9.58 6.29 -25.84
C LYS A 64 -8.74 6.26 -24.55
N ALA A 65 -8.80 5.15 -23.80
CA ALA A 65 -8.09 4.95 -22.55
C ALA A 65 -6.88 3.99 -22.69
N PHE A 66 -6.26 3.94 -23.88
CA PHE A 66 -5.17 3.04 -24.21
C PHE A 66 -4.06 3.01 -23.13
N ASP A 67 -3.50 4.17 -22.78
CA ASP A 67 -2.37 4.24 -21.84
C ASP A 67 -2.72 3.73 -20.44
N ARG A 68 -3.95 3.99 -19.98
CA ARG A 68 -4.44 3.54 -18.68
C ARG A 68 -4.64 2.03 -18.65
N ILE A 69 -5.26 1.46 -19.69
CA ILE A 69 -5.50 0.01 -19.77
C ILE A 69 -4.16 -0.72 -19.93
N ARG A 70 -3.26 -0.20 -20.77
CA ARG A 70 -1.91 -0.74 -20.97
C ARG A 70 -1.12 -0.75 -19.66
N GLY A 71 -1.14 0.36 -18.92
CA GLY A 71 -0.48 0.45 -17.61
C GLY A 71 -0.99 -0.60 -16.63
N LEU A 72 -2.30 -0.74 -16.50
CA LEU A 72 -2.92 -1.72 -15.59
C LEU A 72 -2.56 -3.16 -15.98
N LEU A 73 -2.66 -3.51 -17.26
CA LEU A 73 -2.35 -4.86 -17.74
C LEU A 73 -0.86 -5.20 -17.59
N MET A 74 0.04 -4.22 -17.78
CA MET A 74 1.47 -4.40 -17.52
C MET A 74 1.73 -4.73 -16.04
N LEU A 75 1.07 -4.02 -15.11
CA LEU A 75 1.18 -4.32 -13.68
C LEU A 75 0.69 -5.72 -13.35
N ALA A 76 -0.49 -6.09 -13.87
CA ALA A 76 -1.06 -7.42 -13.66
C ALA A 76 -0.16 -8.54 -14.24
N ALA A 77 0.53 -8.28 -15.35
CA ALA A 77 1.45 -9.24 -15.97
C ALA A 77 2.72 -9.45 -15.14
N ASP A 78 3.27 -8.37 -14.56
CA ASP A 78 4.49 -8.39 -13.73
C ASP A 78 4.23 -8.92 -12.31
N GLU A 79 2.99 -8.85 -11.84
CA GLU A 79 2.58 -9.26 -10.49
C GLU A 79 2.80 -10.76 -10.22
N LEU A 80 3.23 -11.09 -9.00
CA LEU A 80 3.44 -12.47 -8.54
C LEU A 80 2.11 -13.26 -8.47
N PRO A 81 1.98 -14.41 -9.16
CA PRO A 81 0.73 -15.15 -9.26
C PRO A 81 0.49 -16.08 -8.06
N ALA A 82 1.55 -16.60 -7.46
CA ALA A 82 1.49 -17.58 -6.37
C ALA A 82 1.43 -16.96 -4.96
N THR A 83 1.32 -15.63 -4.89
CA THR A 83 1.27 -14.89 -3.62
C THR A 83 -0.11 -14.23 -3.50
N PRO A 84 -1.03 -14.80 -2.69
CA PRO A 84 -2.29 -14.12 -2.38
C PRO A 84 -2.02 -12.90 -1.50
N LEU A 85 -2.88 -11.88 -1.63
CA LEU A 85 -2.79 -10.63 -0.86
C LEU A 85 -1.48 -9.85 -1.07
N TYR A 86 -1.31 -8.74 -0.35
CA TYR A 86 -0.15 -7.86 -0.46
C TYR A 86 0.14 -7.18 0.88
N TYR A 87 1.35 -6.67 1.03
CA TYR A 87 1.75 -5.79 2.12
C TYR A 87 1.59 -4.34 1.69
N HIS A 88 0.95 -3.52 2.52
CA HIS A 88 0.86 -2.08 2.32
C HIS A 88 1.95 -1.37 3.14
N LEU A 89 2.87 -0.70 2.46
CA LEU A 89 4.10 -0.19 3.08
C LEU A 89 3.87 0.90 4.15
N PRO A 90 2.95 1.86 3.96
CA PRO A 90 2.58 2.81 5.01
C PRO A 90 2.03 2.12 6.26
N THR A 91 1.25 1.04 6.10
CA THR A 91 0.71 0.29 7.24
C THR A 91 1.81 -0.44 8.01
N LEU A 92 2.76 -1.07 7.30
CA LEU A 92 3.93 -1.69 7.94
C LEU A 92 4.75 -0.65 8.72
N SER A 93 4.98 0.52 8.12
CA SER A 93 5.73 1.61 8.74
C SER A 93 5.02 2.15 9.97
N ALA A 94 3.69 2.29 9.92
CA ALA A 94 2.88 2.71 11.06
C ALA A 94 2.89 1.70 12.23
N ASN A 95 3.03 0.41 11.95
CA ASN A 95 3.15 -0.65 12.97
C ASN A 95 4.48 -0.60 13.70
N VAL A 96 5.57 -0.26 13.01
CA VAL A 96 6.94 -0.16 13.56
C VAL A 96 7.28 1.26 14.03
N LYS A 97 6.40 2.24 13.74
CA LYS A 97 6.58 3.68 14.01
C LYS A 97 7.78 4.28 13.29
N THR A 98 7.99 3.92 12.03
CA THR A 98 9.04 4.47 11.15
C THR A 98 8.47 5.41 10.10
N GLN A 99 9.33 6.22 9.49
CA GLN A 99 8.94 6.91 8.25
C GLN A 99 8.88 5.88 7.11
N THR A 100 7.88 6.00 6.24
CA THR A 100 7.67 5.06 5.14
C THR A 100 8.91 4.98 4.24
N PRO A 101 9.54 3.80 4.10
CA PRO A 101 10.67 3.66 3.20
C PRO A 101 10.26 3.91 1.75
N PRO A 102 11.16 4.46 0.92
CA PRO A 102 10.98 4.41 -0.52
C PRO A 102 10.81 2.96 -0.97
N ILE A 103 9.75 2.67 -1.72
CA ILE A 103 9.39 1.30 -2.12
C ILE A 103 10.53 0.57 -2.85
N VAL A 104 11.38 1.29 -3.60
CA VAL A 104 12.53 0.73 -4.31
C VAL A 104 13.60 0.19 -3.35
N LYS A 105 13.83 0.84 -2.20
CA LYS A 105 14.78 0.34 -1.19
C LYS A 105 14.31 -1.00 -0.60
N ILE A 106 13.02 -1.13 -0.31
CA ILE A 106 12.43 -2.37 0.22
C ILE A 106 12.48 -3.50 -0.82
N ARG A 107 12.14 -3.20 -2.08
CA ARG A 107 12.30 -4.18 -3.16
C ARG A 107 13.75 -4.63 -3.30
N SER A 108 14.70 -3.70 -3.21
CA SER A 108 16.13 -4.00 -3.32
C SER A 108 16.59 -4.91 -2.18
N ALA A 109 16.15 -4.64 -0.95
CA ALA A 109 16.42 -5.49 0.22
C ALA A 109 15.83 -6.89 0.07
N LEU A 110 14.56 -7.00 -0.32
CA LEU A 110 13.91 -8.28 -0.57
C LEU A 110 14.63 -9.08 -1.65
N ARG A 111 15.06 -8.41 -2.73
CA ARG A 111 15.78 -9.05 -3.83
C ARG A 111 17.18 -9.51 -3.41
N ALA A 112 17.89 -8.70 -2.61
CA ALA A 112 19.20 -9.07 -2.06
C ALA A 112 19.11 -10.31 -1.16
N LEU A 113 18.00 -10.48 -0.44
CA LEU A 113 17.71 -11.66 0.38
C LEU A 113 17.20 -12.88 -0.42
N GLY A 114 17.11 -12.76 -1.75
CA GLY A 114 16.67 -13.86 -2.63
C GLY A 114 15.16 -14.02 -2.76
N TYR A 115 14.35 -13.14 -2.15
CA TYR A 115 12.89 -13.18 -2.29
C TYR A 115 12.44 -12.60 -3.65
N ALA A 116 11.37 -13.17 -4.20
CA ALA A 116 10.71 -12.59 -5.36
C ALA A 116 9.78 -11.47 -4.89
N VAL A 117 9.77 -10.37 -5.63
CA VAL A 117 9.01 -9.17 -5.27
C VAL A 117 8.32 -8.60 -6.51
N SER A 118 7.09 -8.14 -6.34
CA SER A 118 6.35 -7.39 -7.36
C SER A 118 5.50 -6.29 -6.72
N GLN A 119 5.13 -5.29 -7.52
CA GLN A 119 4.11 -4.31 -7.12
C GLN A 119 2.72 -4.92 -7.30
N SER A 120 1.76 -4.54 -6.44
CA SER A 120 0.35 -4.92 -6.64
C SER A 120 -0.29 -4.01 -7.68
N HIS A 121 -1.17 -4.56 -8.53
CA HIS A 121 -1.96 -3.75 -9.46
C HIS A 121 -3.02 -2.90 -8.74
N CYS A 122 -3.38 -3.24 -7.49
CA CYS A 122 -4.46 -2.56 -6.76
C CYS A 122 -4.04 -1.23 -6.12
N ASP A 123 -2.76 -1.07 -5.79
CA ASP A 123 -2.29 0.05 -4.96
C ASP A 123 -0.78 0.32 -5.23
N PRO A 124 -0.38 1.59 -5.45
CA PRO A 124 1.02 1.96 -5.71
C PRO A 124 1.98 1.63 -4.56
N ASP A 125 1.51 1.70 -3.31
CA ASP A 125 2.31 1.46 -2.12
C ASP A 125 2.24 0.00 -1.64
N ALA A 126 1.54 -0.85 -2.41
CA ALA A 126 1.39 -2.25 -2.12
C ALA A 126 2.43 -3.13 -2.83
N LEU A 127 2.93 -4.10 -2.06
CA LEU A 127 4.01 -4.99 -2.46
C LEU A 127 3.62 -6.44 -2.20
N LYS A 128 3.82 -7.28 -3.22
CA LYS A 128 3.74 -8.73 -3.08
C LYS A 128 5.14 -9.30 -2.99
N THR A 129 5.31 -10.29 -2.13
CA THR A 129 6.60 -10.95 -1.93
C THR A 129 6.41 -12.41 -1.55
N THR A 130 7.40 -13.24 -1.86
CA THR A 130 7.49 -14.62 -1.36
C THR A 130 8.04 -14.68 0.07
N ALA A 131 8.46 -13.55 0.65
CA ALA A 131 8.90 -13.47 2.03
C ALA A 131 7.74 -13.72 3.01
N ASP A 132 8.04 -14.44 4.09
CA ASP A 132 7.12 -14.62 5.19
C ASP A 132 6.95 -13.33 6.03
N ASN A 133 5.99 -13.34 6.95
CA ASN A 133 5.73 -12.19 7.80
C ASN A 133 6.93 -11.88 8.70
N VAL A 134 7.66 -12.89 9.16
CA VAL A 134 8.83 -12.71 10.03
C VAL A 134 9.93 -11.95 9.29
N ALA A 135 10.30 -12.39 8.08
CA ALA A 135 11.29 -11.71 7.25
C ALA A 135 10.85 -10.28 6.90
N MET A 136 9.57 -10.07 6.56
CA MET A 136 9.09 -8.73 6.23
C MET A 136 9.21 -7.77 7.41
N TYR A 137 8.85 -8.19 8.62
CA TYR A 137 9.01 -7.35 9.81
C TYR A 137 10.46 -7.23 10.26
N ASP A 138 11.33 -8.22 10.03
CA ASP A 138 12.76 -8.09 10.28
C ASP A 138 13.41 -7.06 9.36
N ILE A 139 13.02 -7.00 8.07
CA ILE A 139 13.44 -5.94 7.15
C ILE A 139 12.99 -4.58 7.70
N MET A 140 11.74 -4.44 8.16
CA MET A 140 11.24 -3.19 8.73
C MET A 140 11.96 -2.79 10.03
N LYS A 141 12.40 -3.76 10.85
CA LYS A 141 13.25 -3.51 12.03
C LYS A 141 14.63 -3.00 11.62
N CYS A 142 15.25 -3.59 10.59
CA CYS A 142 16.50 -3.11 10.04
C CYS A 142 16.36 -1.67 9.49
N TRP A 143 15.24 -1.38 8.82
CA TRP A 143 14.94 -0.05 8.31
C TRP A 143 14.82 0.99 9.43
N GLN A 144 14.15 0.65 10.54
CA GLN A 144 14.10 1.53 11.71
C GLN A 144 15.52 1.88 12.19
N LYS A 145 16.37 0.88 12.38
CA LYS A 145 17.75 1.08 12.85
C LYS A 145 18.58 1.94 11.90
N GLU A 146 18.34 1.87 10.58
CA GLU A 146 18.98 2.77 9.62
C GLU A 146 18.53 4.21 9.83
N GLN A 147 17.24 4.44 9.99
CA GLN A 147 16.71 5.78 10.25
C GLN A 147 17.13 6.34 11.63
N GLU A 148 17.30 5.50 12.65
CA GLU A 148 17.84 5.94 13.96
C GLU A 148 19.27 6.47 13.82
N LYS A 149 20.10 5.87 12.94
CA LYS A 149 21.45 6.36 12.64
C LYS A 149 21.42 7.73 11.96
N ASP A 150 20.39 7.98 11.16
CA ASP A 150 20.14 9.28 10.53
C ASP A 150 19.53 10.32 11.50
N GLY A 151 19.37 9.96 12.78
CA GLY A 151 18.87 10.86 13.83
C GLY A 151 17.34 10.92 13.95
N ALA A 152 16.61 10.00 13.31
CA ALA A 152 15.15 9.96 13.43
C ALA A 152 14.71 9.53 14.84
N VAL A 153 13.73 10.25 15.39
CA VAL A 153 13.10 9.92 16.68
C VAL A 153 11.71 9.38 16.43
N PHE A 154 11.40 8.22 17.03
CA PHE A 154 10.14 7.53 16.81
C PHE A 154 9.21 7.59 18.02
N GLY A 155 7.91 7.69 17.75
CA GLY A 155 6.90 7.51 18.78
C GLY A 155 6.86 6.06 19.28
N THR A 156 6.33 5.85 20.49
CA THR A 156 6.18 4.49 21.03
C THR A 156 4.72 4.05 20.97
N SER A 157 4.49 2.78 20.64
CA SER A 157 3.16 2.14 20.76
C SER A 157 3.32 0.73 21.31
N PRO A 158 2.31 0.15 22.00
CA PRO A 158 2.40 -1.21 22.53
C PRO A 158 2.74 -2.24 21.44
N LEU A 159 2.11 -2.09 20.26
CA LEU A 159 2.38 -2.96 19.11
C LEU A 159 3.84 -2.85 18.65
N ALA A 160 4.34 -1.63 18.43
CA ALA A 160 5.72 -1.41 18.02
C ALA A 160 6.70 -1.96 19.07
N LYS A 161 6.45 -1.73 20.35
CA LYS A 161 7.28 -2.28 21.45
C LYS A 161 7.37 -3.81 21.38
N ASN A 162 6.25 -4.49 21.11
CA ASN A 162 6.23 -5.95 20.99
C ASN A 162 6.95 -6.47 19.75
N ILE A 163 6.88 -5.74 18.63
CA ILE A 163 7.58 -6.11 17.39
C ILE A 163 9.10 -5.89 17.54
N LEU A 164 9.49 -4.77 18.15
CA LEU A 164 10.87 -4.32 18.29
C LEU A 164 11.62 -5.00 19.43
N SER A 165 10.91 -5.56 20.43
CA SER A 165 11.55 -6.31 21.52
C SER A 165 12.28 -7.56 21.03
N LYS A 166 11.88 -8.10 19.88
CA LYS A 166 12.53 -9.23 19.22
C LYS A 166 13.54 -8.73 18.20
N ALA A 167 14.82 -9.05 18.42
CA ALA A 167 15.88 -8.74 17.47
C ALA A 167 15.59 -9.34 16.08
N PRO A 168 16.00 -8.66 14.98
CA PRO A 168 15.84 -9.20 13.64
C PRO A 168 16.76 -10.42 13.43
N THR A 169 16.23 -11.46 12.78
CA THR A 169 16.96 -12.69 12.46
C THR A 169 17.83 -12.53 11.22
N LEU A 170 17.35 -11.72 10.27
CA LEU A 170 18.06 -11.37 9.04
C LEU A 170 18.63 -9.94 9.11
N GLN A 171 19.59 -9.65 8.24
CA GLN A 171 20.06 -8.29 7.98
C GLN A 171 19.64 -7.87 6.57
N ALA A 172 19.00 -6.71 6.45
CA ALA A 172 18.56 -6.16 5.18
C ALA A 172 19.60 -5.18 4.60
N ASP A 173 19.88 -5.33 3.31
CA ASP A 173 20.69 -4.39 2.51
C ASP A 173 19.77 -3.48 1.69
N PHE A 174 19.76 -2.19 1.98
CA PHE A 174 18.89 -1.20 1.33
C PHE A 174 19.58 -0.44 0.17
N THR A 175 20.72 -0.93 -0.30
CA THR A 175 21.44 -0.36 -1.43
C THR A 175 20.54 -0.32 -2.68
N TYR A 176 20.53 0.81 -3.39
CA TYR A 176 19.72 0.99 -4.59
C TYR A 176 20.13 0.01 -5.69
N ARG A 177 19.14 -0.70 -6.25
CA ARG A 177 19.31 -1.63 -7.38
C ARG A 177 18.46 -1.17 -8.56
N PRO A 178 19.06 -0.81 -9.71
CA PRO A 178 18.32 -0.34 -10.89
C PRO A 178 17.24 -1.32 -11.38
N GLU A 179 17.44 -2.63 -11.20
CA GLU A 179 16.49 -3.65 -11.63
C GLU A 179 15.19 -3.64 -10.81
N CYS A 180 15.25 -3.11 -9.59
CA CYS A 180 14.12 -2.98 -8.67
C CYS A 180 13.35 -1.67 -8.88
N ASP A 181 13.89 -0.77 -9.69
CA ASP A 181 13.25 0.49 -10.03
C ASP A 181 12.29 0.29 -11.22
N TYR A 182 11.01 0.52 -10.96
CA TYR A 182 9.96 0.37 -11.96
C TYR A 182 9.56 1.71 -12.60
N SER A 183 10.17 2.82 -12.17
CA SER A 183 9.92 4.15 -12.73
C SER A 183 10.51 4.27 -14.14
N THR A 184 11.72 3.73 -14.35
CA THR A 184 12.42 3.70 -15.65
C THR A 184 11.68 2.88 -16.69
N ARG A 185 10.96 1.83 -16.27
CA ARG A 185 10.11 1.00 -17.13
C ARG A 185 8.73 1.62 -17.42
N ALA A 186 8.45 2.80 -16.86
CA ALA A 186 7.12 3.40 -16.81
C ALA A 186 7.05 4.82 -17.35
N THR A 187 8.13 5.36 -17.92
CA THR A 187 8.12 6.70 -18.50
C THR A 187 7.03 6.80 -19.57
N GLY A 188 6.01 7.61 -19.29
CA GLY A 188 4.85 7.83 -20.16
C GLY A 188 3.65 6.90 -19.99
N ILE A 189 3.66 5.96 -19.02
CA ILE A 189 2.54 5.02 -18.81
C ILE A 189 1.85 5.28 -17.47
N ALA A 190 0.58 5.68 -17.51
CA ALA A 190 -0.24 5.89 -16.33
C ALA A 190 -0.65 4.54 -15.68
N LYS A 191 0.16 4.08 -14.72
CA LYS A 191 -0.02 2.80 -14.01
C LYS A 191 -1.18 2.83 -13.01
N PHE A 192 -1.25 3.91 -12.24
CA PHE A 192 -2.28 4.13 -11.23
C PHE A 192 -3.00 5.43 -11.60
N PRO A 193 -4.23 5.34 -12.14
CA PRO A 193 -4.99 6.53 -12.46
C PRO A 193 -5.29 7.30 -11.17
N HIS A 194 -5.08 8.62 -11.19
CA HIS A 194 -5.54 9.47 -10.10
C HIS A 194 -7.06 9.47 -10.09
N ASN A 195 -7.66 9.39 -8.90
CA ASN A 195 -9.10 9.55 -8.78
C ASN A 195 -9.47 11.00 -9.12
N GLU A 196 -10.59 11.18 -9.81
CA GLU A 196 -11.09 12.52 -10.11
C GLU A 196 -11.42 13.29 -8.81
N PRO A 197 -11.36 14.64 -8.83
CA PRO A 197 -11.86 15.44 -7.71
C PRO A 197 -13.31 15.04 -7.34
N TYR A 198 -13.61 14.99 -6.04
CA TYR A 198 -14.92 14.57 -5.50
C TYR A 198 -15.28 13.08 -5.69
N TRP A 199 -14.32 12.24 -6.06
CA TRP A 199 -14.50 10.80 -6.08
C TRP A 199 -14.48 10.21 -4.66
N GLY A 200 -15.57 9.55 -4.28
CA GLY A 200 -15.71 8.85 -2.99
C GLY A 200 -16.80 9.44 -2.09
N PRO A 201 -17.16 8.73 -1.00
CA PRO A 201 -18.14 9.24 -0.04
C PRO A 201 -17.63 10.56 0.54
N MET A 202 -18.48 11.59 0.48
CA MET A 202 -18.16 12.91 1.04
C MET A 202 -17.77 12.78 2.53
N ALA A 203 -16.93 13.70 3.00
CA ALA A 203 -16.54 13.76 4.40
C ALA A 203 -17.78 13.69 5.29
N ARG A 204 -17.73 12.85 6.33
CA ARG A 204 -18.82 12.73 7.31
C ARG A 204 -19.25 14.12 7.78
N ALA A 205 -20.55 14.39 7.74
CA ALA A 205 -21.11 15.66 8.19
C ALA A 205 -20.59 15.98 9.60
N LYS A 206 -19.92 17.12 9.75
CA LYS A 206 -19.56 17.63 11.07
C LYS A 206 -20.84 18.19 11.71
N PRO A 207 -21.09 17.92 13.00
CA PRO A 207 -22.18 18.60 13.70
C PRO A 207 -21.96 20.11 13.56
N VAL A 208 -22.99 20.81 13.09
CA VAL A 208 -23.02 22.26 13.09
C VAL A 208 -23.00 22.68 14.57
N PRO A 209 -22.02 23.46 15.04
CA PRO A 209 -22.12 24.04 16.37
C PRO A 209 -23.38 24.91 16.40
N GLU A 210 -24.29 24.66 17.35
CA GLU A 210 -25.43 25.54 17.60
C GLU A 210 -24.90 26.97 17.75
N ALA A 211 -25.34 27.86 16.87
CA ALA A 211 -25.06 29.27 16.98
C ALA A 211 -25.79 29.80 18.22
N SER A 212 -25.08 29.96 19.34
CA SER A 212 -25.54 30.86 20.38
C SER A 212 -25.45 32.28 19.83
N GLU A 213 -26.60 32.93 19.68
CA GLU A 213 -26.70 34.35 19.35
C GLU A 213 -25.89 35.17 20.37
N ALA A 214 -24.79 35.78 19.91
CA ALA A 214 -24.10 36.83 20.63
C ALA A 214 -23.50 37.80 19.61
N GLU A 215 -24.23 38.90 19.47
CA GLU A 215 -23.99 40.21 18.85
C GLU A 215 -22.58 40.56 18.33
N GLY A 216 -22.59 41.29 17.21
CA GLY A 216 -21.46 41.55 16.35
C GLY A 216 -20.33 42.39 16.94
N LYS A 217 -19.12 42.14 16.42
CA LYS A 217 -18.11 43.17 16.15
C LYS A 217 -17.43 42.86 14.83
N GLU A 218 -17.62 43.77 13.86
CA GLU A 218 -16.87 43.80 12.60
C GLU A 218 -15.37 43.94 12.87
N GLY A 219 -14.57 43.09 12.21
CA GLY A 219 -13.12 43.15 12.22
C GLY A 219 -12.57 42.63 10.89
N GLN A 220 -11.92 43.52 10.14
CA GLN A 220 -11.44 43.40 8.76
C GLN A 220 -10.64 42.12 8.41
N PRO A 221 -10.69 41.65 7.15
CA PRO A 221 -9.88 40.54 6.67
C PRO A 221 -8.40 40.96 6.45
N LYS A 222 -7.48 40.26 7.13
CA LYS A 222 -6.04 40.36 6.84
C LYS A 222 -5.68 39.63 5.55
N ALA A 223 -5.11 40.38 4.61
CA ALA A 223 -4.56 39.90 3.35
C ALA A 223 -3.49 38.80 3.55
N LYS A 224 -3.61 37.69 2.81
CA LYS A 224 -2.55 36.69 2.66
C LYS A 224 -1.50 37.21 1.67
N LYS A 225 -0.26 37.38 2.15
CA LYS A 225 0.91 37.68 1.32
C LYS A 225 1.17 36.56 0.32
N ALA A 226 1.08 36.88 -0.97
CA ALA A 226 1.67 36.12 -2.05
C ALA A 226 3.21 36.26 -1.97
N LYS A 227 3.92 35.14 -2.09
CA LYS A 227 5.38 35.08 -2.15
C LYS A 227 5.76 35.15 -3.64
N GLY A 228 6.36 36.27 -4.04
CA GLY A 228 6.64 36.60 -5.44
C GLY A 228 7.78 35.78 -6.04
N GLU A 229 7.59 35.43 -7.31
CA GLU A 229 8.62 35.05 -8.26
C GLU A 229 9.37 36.31 -8.72
N GLY A 230 10.70 36.29 -8.66
CA GLY A 230 11.54 37.35 -9.18
C GLY A 230 11.92 37.07 -10.64
N GLN A 231 11.40 37.87 -11.56
CA GLN A 231 11.95 38.04 -12.91
C GLN A 231 13.01 39.15 -12.88
N LYS A 232 14.19 38.84 -13.43
CA LYS A 232 15.32 39.77 -13.61
C LYS A 232 15.16 40.41 -14.98
N GLN A 233 14.99 41.73 -15.02
CA GLN A 233 14.91 42.54 -16.23
C GLN A 233 16.31 42.80 -16.81
N GLU A 234 16.35 42.82 -18.15
CA GLU A 234 17.41 43.38 -18.99
C GLU A 234 17.54 44.90 -18.73
N GLU A 235 18.77 45.39 -18.60
CA GLU A 235 19.11 46.79 -18.83
C GLU A 235 19.96 46.87 -20.10
N GLU A 236 19.41 47.53 -21.11
CA GLU A 236 20.18 48.12 -22.21
C GLU A 236 21.01 49.29 -21.67
N GLY A 237 22.31 49.29 -22.01
CA GLY A 237 23.20 50.43 -21.87
C GLY A 237 24.26 50.33 -22.95
N GLY A 238 24.05 51.04 -24.06
CA GLY A 238 24.96 51.05 -25.21
C GLY A 238 26.21 51.89 -24.98
N ALA A 239 27.27 51.55 -25.72
CA ALA A 239 28.29 52.50 -26.19
C ALA A 239 29.21 51.82 -27.24
N LEU A 240 29.27 52.49 -28.40
CA LEU A 240 30.24 52.40 -29.51
C LEU A 240 30.14 51.20 -30.47
#